data_AF-A0A5Q4BVW2-F1
#
_entry.id   AF-A0A5Q4BVW2-F1
#
_cell.length_a   1.000
_cell.length_b   1.000
_cell.length_c   1.000
_cell.angle_alpha   90.00
_cell.angle_beta   90.00
_cell.angle_gamma   90.00
#
_symmetry.space_group_name_H-M   'P 1'
#
loop_
_entity.id
_entity.type
_entity.pdbx_description
1 polymer ?
#
loop_
_entity_poly.entity_id
_entity_poly.type
_entity_poly.pdbx_seq_one_letter_code
_entity_poly.pdbx_strand_id
1 'polypeptide(L)'
;MHLLQGTALRQYTVACTCILLKDIESRSSSRICISAEIWARFIDFEGVRYISSLSNSPDDGHTESIFAPSTDTAQAVDSIYVAENYLGAMQVLFCNSSTVPVVERRQRLWWRIIQLQGRCPVLVVQTDGVKLRTIAVESKEASSPHLTQSLWSVPPSEPLRLVQLEARPPAAAQLSMVACNEPGITAYSVYWNYSIILLHAHIPGEDPTFYEGYQEGIWLLFPFKTGEKISEIWKHGQVESDLALILKTNYNRVARFGPQSISQPLPTLIDLPPQDRGSRFFFEHSPLGVCSLYFETPKPAPVSSLTLQKPISRHPKSFSESYFYTTADLDDIKMIVPCQRYVRGKRRIIGLLLQFPEGRQSCVGQVRLDSLGDPLRADGHQSIWLGFSESDHRPFVSAVVLSKPGNEATSWLEVRFYGTLEWWFSLRQCQVCYMGKSSPPTRL
;
A
#
# COMPACT_ATOMS: atom_id res chain seq x y z
N MET A 1 -0.03 1.13 -30.30
CA MET A 1 0.48 -0.15 -29.76
C MET A 1 1.42 0.14 -28.60
N HIS A 2 0.86 0.60 -27.47
CA HIS A 2 1.56 0.89 -26.22
C HIS A 2 1.00 -0.07 -25.16
N LEU A 3 1.33 -1.36 -25.28
CA LEU A 3 0.84 -2.39 -24.38
C LEU A 3 2.03 -2.93 -23.58
N LEU A 4 1.85 -2.94 -22.25
CA LEU A 4 2.77 -3.35 -21.19
C LEU A 4 3.70 -2.24 -20.66
N GLN A 5 3.11 -1.30 -19.92
CA GLN A 5 3.87 -0.54 -18.91
C GLN A 5 4.27 -1.46 -17.74
N GLY A 6 5.35 -1.06 -17.05
CA GLY A 6 6.24 -1.88 -16.22
C GLY A 6 5.62 -2.99 -15.37
N THR A 7 4.47 -2.80 -14.73
CA THR A 7 3.87 -3.81 -13.84
C THR A 7 3.37 -5.03 -14.59
N ALA A 8 2.77 -4.85 -15.78
CA ALA A 8 2.23 -5.95 -16.57
C ALA A 8 3.35 -6.74 -17.29
N LEU A 9 4.39 -6.05 -17.77
CA LEU A 9 5.59 -6.71 -18.29
C LEU A 9 6.28 -7.53 -17.19
N ARG A 10 6.36 -6.99 -15.96
CA ARG A 10 6.94 -7.69 -14.80
C ARG A 10 6.13 -8.92 -14.39
N GLN A 11 4.80 -8.83 -14.34
CA GLN A 11 3.95 -9.99 -14.06
C GLN A 11 4.06 -11.05 -15.15
N TYR A 12 4.18 -10.63 -16.41
CA TYR A 12 4.47 -11.52 -17.53
C TYR A 12 5.85 -12.18 -17.37
N THR A 13 6.90 -11.44 -17.01
CA THR A 13 8.24 -12.00 -16.74
C THR A 13 8.23 -12.98 -15.57
N VAL A 14 7.54 -12.66 -14.47
CA VAL A 14 7.35 -13.58 -13.32
C VAL A 14 6.63 -14.85 -13.77
N ALA A 15 5.52 -14.71 -14.50
CA ALA A 15 4.75 -15.85 -15.01
C ALA A 15 5.57 -16.72 -15.97
N CYS A 16 6.29 -16.11 -16.92
CA CYS A 16 7.19 -16.82 -17.84
C CYS A 16 8.32 -17.51 -17.09
N THR A 17 8.89 -16.88 -16.06
CA THR A 17 9.94 -17.51 -15.24
C THR A 17 9.37 -18.69 -14.46
N CYS A 18 8.17 -18.57 -13.88
CA CYS A 18 7.49 -19.67 -13.19
C CYS A 18 7.10 -20.82 -14.13
N ILE A 19 6.76 -20.53 -15.39
CA ILE A 19 6.46 -21.54 -16.41
C ILE A 19 7.75 -22.24 -16.88
N LEU A 20 8.81 -21.48 -17.15
CA LEU A 20 10.12 -22.03 -17.48
C LEU A 20 10.66 -22.93 -16.35
N LEU A 21 10.39 -22.59 -15.08
CA LEU A 21 10.76 -23.43 -13.94
C LEU A 21 10.09 -24.80 -13.94
N LYS A 22 8.84 -24.91 -14.42
CA LYS A 22 8.14 -26.20 -14.54
C LYS A 22 8.75 -27.10 -15.63
N ASP A 23 9.25 -26.51 -16.71
CA ASP A 23 9.93 -27.25 -17.78
C ASP A 23 11.40 -27.60 -17.42
N ILE A 24 11.99 -26.91 -16.44
CA ILE A 24 13.37 -27.12 -15.93
C ILE A 24 13.43 -28.10 -14.74
N GLU A 25 12.31 -28.73 -14.35
CA GLU A 25 12.26 -29.78 -13.30
C GLU A 25 13.18 -31.02 -13.57
N SER A 26 13.89 -31.04 -14.70
CA SER A 26 14.94 -32.02 -15.03
C SER A 26 16.40 -31.63 -14.64
N ARG A 27 16.64 -30.54 -13.88
CA ARG A 27 18.03 -30.10 -13.53
C ARG A 27 18.33 -30.03 -12.02
N SER A 28 19.65 -30.15 -11.75
CA SER A 28 20.35 -30.44 -10.48
C SER A 28 19.66 -30.00 -9.19
N SER A 29 19.12 -30.97 -8.46
CA SER A 29 18.80 -30.84 -7.04
C SER A 29 20.01 -31.22 -6.19
N SER A 30 20.20 -30.52 -5.08
CA SER A 30 21.17 -30.93 -4.06
C SER A 30 20.54 -30.91 -2.68
N ARG A 31 21.17 -31.62 -1.76
CA ARG A 31 20.67 -31.85 -0.40
C ARG A 31 21.62 -31.18 0.57
N ILE A 32 21.09 -30.33 1.44
CA ILE A 32 21.86 -29.58 2.44
C ILE A 32 21.40 -29.99 3.83
N CYS A 33 22.32 -30.45 4.66
CA CYS A 33 22.05 -30.82 6.04
C CYS A 33 22.26 -29.61 6.95
N ILE A 34 21.27 -29.29 7.78
CA ILE A 34 21.36 -28.18 8.75
C ILE A 34 22.19 -28.56 9.99
N SER A 35 22.54 -29.84 10.17
CA SER A 35 23.45 -30.27 11.25
C SER A 35 24.93 -30.04 10.93
N ALA A 36 25.25 -29.49 9.76
CA ALA A 36 26.60 -29.18 9.32
C ALA A 36 26.68 -27.71 8.89
N GLU A 37 27.90 -27.19 8.80
CA GLU A 37 28.15 -25.86 8.24
C GLU A 37 27.61 -25.79 6.80
N ILE A 38 27.11 -24.62 6.40
CA ILE A 38 26.57 -24.37 5.07
C ILE A 38 27.34 -23.23 4.44
N TRP A 39 27.95 -23.52 3.30
CA TRP A 39 28.73 -22.61 2.49
C TRP A 39 27.95 -22.22 1.23
N ALA A 40 28.02 -20.96 0.84
CA ALA A 40 27.34 -20.43 -0.33
C ALA A 40 28.33 -20.06 -1.44
N ARG A 41 27.93 -20.34 -2.67
CA ARG A 41 28.53 -19.80 -3.89
C ARG A 41 27.66 -18.66 -4.40
N PHE A 42 28.27 -17.55 -4.79
CA PHE A 42 27.56 -16.40 -5.33
C PHE A 42 27.89 -16.15 -6.80
N ILE A 43 26.96 -15.49 -7.49
CA ILE A 43 27.14 -15.02 -8.86
C ILE A 43 26.54 -13.63 -9.01
N ASP A 44 27.24 -12.75 -9.74
CA ASP A 44 26.70 -11.46 -10.13
C ASP A 44 25.95 -11.60 -11.46
N PHE A 45 24.69 -11.17 -11.47
CA PHE A 45 23.84 -11.18 -12.66
C PHE A 45 23.08 -9.85 -12.74
N GLU A 46 23.23 -9.14 -13.86
CA GLU A 46 22.63 -7.81 -14.08
C GLU A 46 22.94 -6.80 -12.95
N GLY A 47 24.15 -6.85 -12.40
CA GLY A 47 24.59 -5.95 -11.33
C GLY A 47 24.03 -6.29 -9.95
N VAL A 48 23.39 -7.45 -9.79
CA VAL A 48 22.84 -7.94 -8.52
C VAL A 48 23.49 -9.27 -8.16
N ARG A 49 23.88 -9.42 -6.89
CA ARG A 49 24.50 -10.64 -6.35
C ARG A 49 23.43 -11.65 -5.94
N TYR A 50 23.51 -12.86 -6.48
CA TYR A 50 22.61 -13.99 -6.20
C TYR A 50 23.36 -15.17 -5.60
N ILE A 51 22.65 -16.01 -4.85
CA ILE A 51 23.16 -17.32 -4.44
C ILE A 51 23.07 -18.25 -5.65
N SER A 52 24.18 -18.82 -6.05
CA SER A 52 24.28 -19.79 -7.14
C SER A 52 23.97 -21.22 -6.66
N SER A 53 24.61 -21.63 -5.57
CA SER A 53 24.49 -22.97 -4.98
C SER A 53 24.87 -22.94 -3.50
N LEU A 54 24.46 -23.97 -2.77
CA LEU A 54 24.81 -24.22 -1.36
C LEU A 54 25.54 -25.57 -1.26
N SER A 55 26.43 -25.71 -0.27
CA SER A 55 27.16 -26.94 0.02
C SER A 55 27.39 -27.10 1.53
N ASN A 56 27.50 -28.34 2.01
CA ASN A 56 27.94 -28.61 3.39
C ASN A 56 29.47 -28.68 3.53
N SER A 57 30.21 -28.42 2.46
CA SER A 57 31.68 -28.39 2.48
C SER A 57 32.18 -27.21 1.67
N PRO A 58 33.22 -26.50 2.16
CA PRO A 58 33.85 -25.46 1.38
C PRO A 58 34.56 -26.07 0.16
N ASP A 59 34.54 -25.34 -0.95
CA ASP A 59 35.31 -25.64 -2.17
C ASP A 59 35.73 -24.34 -2.86
N ASP A 60 36.43 -24.43 -4.00
CA ASP A 60 36.92 -23.27 -4.76
C ASP A 60 35.84 -22.24 -5.12
N GLY A 61 34.57 -22.63 -5.13
CA GLY A 61 33.44 -21.75 -5.35
C GLY A 61 32.49 -21.55 -4.16
N HIS A 62 32.53 -22.40 -3.12
CA HIS A 62 31.74 -22.26 -1.88
C HIS A 62 32.63 -21.69 -0.77
N THR A 63 32.92 -20.39 -0.86
CA THR A 63 33.94 -19.71 -0.03
C THR A 63 33.36 -18.87 1.10
N GLU A 64 32.04 -18.67 1.15
CA GLU A 64 31.38 -17.88 2.19
C GLU A 64 30.50 -18.77 3.07
N SER A 65 30.85 -18.91 4.35
CA SER A 65 30.03 -19.63 5.33
C SER A 65 28.82 -18.76 5.70
N ILE A 66 27.61 -19.25 5.39
CA ILE A 66 26.35 -18.54 5.66
C ILE A 66 25.62 -19.10 6.89
N PHE A 67 26.09 -20.23 7.42
CA PHE A 67 25.56 -20.84 8.63
C PHE A 67 26.55 -21.83 9.23
N ALA A 68 26.76 -21.72 10.54
CA ALA A 68 27.46 -22.71 11.35
C ALA A 68 26.53 -23.22 12.46
N PRO A 69 26.35 -24.54 12.60
CA PRO A 69 25.47 -25.09 13.62
C PRO A 69 26.01 -24.82 15.03
N SER A 70 25.15 -24.31 15.91
CA SER A 70 25.49 -24.16 17.33
C SER A 70 25.41 -25.50 18.06
N THR A 71 26.33 -25.75 18.97
CA THR A 71 26.28 -26.89 19.90
C THR A 71 25.28 -26.67 21.03
N ASP A 72 24.81 -25.43 21.23
CA ASP A 72 23.79 -25.08 22.22
C ASP A 72 22.39 -25.33 21.65
N THR A 73 21.65 -26.27 22.25
CA THR A 73 20.27 -26.58 21.87
C THR A 73 19.31 -25.41 22.10
N ALA A 74 19.63 -24.48 22.99
CA ALA A 74 18.84 -23.25 23.17
C ALA A 74 18.96 -22.29 21.99
N GLN A 75 20.00 -22.44 21.15
CA GLN A 75 20.24 -21.66 19.93
C GLN A 75 19.94 -22.46 18.66
N ALA A 76 19.22 -23.58 18.78
CA ALA A 76 18.84 -24.37 17.63
C ALA A 76 18.02 -23.54 16.64
N VAL A 77 18.39 -23.63 15.36
CA VAL A 77 17.66 -22.99 14.27
C VAL A 77 16.36 -23.75 14.04
N ASP A 78 15.26 -23.01 13.99
CA ASP A 78 13.93 -23.55 13.69
C ASP A 78 13.29 -22.87 12.46
N SER A 79 13.92 -21.81 11.92
CA SER A 79 13.36 -21.00 10.86
C SER A 79 14.45 -20.58 9.87
N ILE A 80 14.14 -20.67 8.57
CA ILE A 80 14.98 -20.14 7.49
C ILE A 80 14.23 -19.02 6.79
N TYR A 81 14.90 -17.87 6.64
CA TYR A 81 14.39 -16.72 5.92
C TYR A 81 15.15 -16.58 4.60
N VAL A 82 14.44 -16.70 3.49
CA VAL A 82 15.02 -16.59 2.15
C VAL A 82 14.59 -15.26 1.54
N ALA A 83 15.55 -14.37 1.30
CA ALA A 83 15.29 -13.15 0.54
C ALA A 83 15.42 -13.46 -0.96
N GLU A 84 14.36 -13.26 -1.71
CA GLU A 84 14.28 -13.58 -3.12
C GLU A 84 13.53 -12.51 -3.91
N ASN A 85 13.90 -12.36 -5.18
CA ASN A 85 13.16 -11.58 -6.16
C ASN A 85 12.73 -12.49 -7.32
N TYR A 86 12.16 -11.92 -8.39
CA TYR A 86 11.71 -12.71 -9.54
C TYR A 86 12.84 -13.50 -10.23
N LEU A 87 14.09 -13.08 -10.08
CA LEU A 87 15.28 -13.73 -10.65
C LEU A 87 15.89 -14.80 -9.74
N GLY A 88 15.73 -14.76 -8.41
CA GLY A 88 16.21 -15.86 -7.57
C GLY A 88 16.52 -15.45 -6.14
N ALA A 89 17.08 -16.41 -5.39
CA ALA A 89 17.49 -16.21 -4.02
C ALA A 89 18.75 -15.34 -3.93
N MET A 90 18.67 -14.32 -3.10
CA MET A 90 19.74 -13.34 -2.88
C MET A 90 20.39 -13.51 -1.51
N GLN A 91 19.62 -13.95 -0.51
CA GLN A 91 20.11 -14.13 0.86
C GLN A 91 19.35 -15.27 1.54
N VAL A 92 20.04 -15.99 2.42
CA VAL A 92 19.43 -16.99 3.30
C VAL A 92 19.91 -16.71 4.71
N LEU A 93 18.98 -16.59 5.65
CA LEU A 93 19.25 -16.42 7.07
C LEU A 93 18.70 -17.62 7.82
N PHE A 94 19.50 -18.14 8.75
CA PHE A 94 19.14 -19.23 9.64
C PHE A 94 18.94 -18.66 11.03
N CYS A 95 17.70 -18.74 11.54
CA CYS A 95 17.32 -18.12 12.80
C CYS A 95 16.60 -19.10 13.72
N ASN A 96 16.61 -18.77 15.01
CA ASN A 96 15.72 -19.33 16.02
C ASN A 96 14.45 -18.46 16.11
N SER A 97 13.30 -19.05 16.42
CA SER A 97 12.00 -18.39 16.59
C SER A 97 11.99 -17.29 17.64
N SER A 98 12.93 -17.33 18.59
CA SER A 98 13.17 -16.26 19.56
C SER A 98 13.85 -15.01 18.95
N THR A 99 14.38 -15.11 17.73
CA THR A 99 15.15 -14.05 17.05
C THR A 99 14.68 -13.86 15.61
N VAL A 100 13.65 -13.06 15.40
CA VAL A 100 13.24 -12.65 14.05
C VAL A 100 14.27 -11.69 13.47
N PRO A 101 14.75 -11.89 12.23
CA PRO A 101 15.78 -11.03 11.66
C PRO A 101 15.24 -9.60 11.44
N VAL A 102 15.99 -8.62 11.94
CA VAL A 102 15.68 -7.19 11.70
C VAL A 102 16.19 -6.84 10.30
N VAL A 103 15.24 -6.73 9.37
CA VAL A 103 15.55 -6.43 7.96
C VAL A 103 14.77 -5.21 7.50
N GLU A 104 15.45 -4.37 6.73
CA GLU A 104 14.81 -3.23 6.09
C GLU A 104 14.00 -3.69 4.87
N ARG A 105 12.87 -3.04 4.66
CA ARG A 105 12.08 -3.23 3.44
C ARG A 105 12.89 -2.72 2.25
N ARG A 106 13.04 -3.56 1.22
CA ARG A 106 13.68 -3.17 -0.05
C ARG A 106 12.72 -3.38 -1.20
N GLN A 107 12.72 -2.44 -2.15
CA GLN A 107 11.88 -2.59 -3.34
C GLN A 107 12.26 -3.88 -4.08
N ARG A 108 11.24 -4.65 -4.50
CA ARG A 108 11.37 -5.89 -5.28
C ARG A 108 12.05 -7.07 -4.57
N LEU A 109 12.39 -6.95 -3.29
CA LEU A 109 12.87 -8.04 -2.47
C LEU A 109 11.73 -8.56 -1.60
N TRP A 110 11.57 -9.87 -1.56
CA TRP A 110 10.56 -10.54 -0.76
C TRP A 110 11.20 -11.63 0.08
N TRP A 111 10.63 -11.88 1.25
CA TRP A 111 11.11 -12.85 2.20
C TRP A 111 10.17 -14.05 2.23
N ARG A 112 10.72 -15.24 2.11
CA ARG A 112 10.01 -16.49 2.32
C ARG A 112 10.49 -17.11 3.62
N ILE A 113 9.55 -17.64 4.41
CA ILE A 113 9.86 -18.23 5.72
C ILE A 113 9.61 -19.72 5.62
N ILE A 114 10.64 -20.50 5.93
CA ILE A 114 10.61 -21.96 5.94
C ILE A 114 10.76 -22.39 7.38
N GLN A 115 9.71 -23.01 7.93
CA GLN A 115 9.73 -23.57 9.26
C GLN A 115 10.38 -24.96 9.22
N LEU A 116 11.35 -25.18 10.10
CA LEU A 116 12.06 -26.44 10.23
C LEU A 116 11.32 -27.34 11.22
N GLN A 117 10.97 -28.53 10.78
CA GLN A 117 10.36 -29.55 11.61
C GLN A 117 11.29 -30.76 11.73
N GLY A 118 11.41 -31.30 12.94
CA GLY A 118 12.23 -32.48 13.23
C GLY A 118 13.66 -32.16 13.68
N ARG A 119 14.40 -33.21 14.09
CA ARG A 119 15.69 -33.07 14.78
C ARG A 119 16.90 -32.84 13.85
N CYS A 120 16.79 -33.14 12.56
CA CYS A 120 17.83 -32.92 11.54
C CYS A 120 17.17 -32.66 10.19
N PRO A 121 16.69 -31.43 9.90
CA PRO A 121 16.06 -31.15 8.62
C PRO A 121 17.10 -31.20 7.50
N VAL A 122 16.77 -31.90 6.42
CA VAL A 122 17.51 -31.82 5.16
C VAL A 122 16.76 -30.87 4.25
N LEU A 123 17.47 -29.91 3.67
CA LEU A 123 16.94 -29.00 2.67
C LEU A 123 17.16 -29.57 1.29
N VAL A 124 16.13 -29.50 0.44
CA VAL A 124 16.24 -29.69 -0.99
C VAL A 124 16.38 -28.32 -1.63
N VAL A 125 17.47 -28.12 -2.36
CA VAL A 125 17.73 -26.89 -3.09
C VAL A 125 17.77 -27.14 -4.58
N GLN A 126 17.13 -26.27 -5.35
CA GLN A 126 17.03 -26.38 -6.81
C GLN A 126 17.57 -25.12 -7.48
N THR A 127 18.38 -25.31 -8.51
CA THR A 127 19.00 -24.23 -9.28
C THR A 127 18.49 -24.26 -10.72
N ASP A 128 18.52 -23.12 -11.41
CA ASP A 128 18.29 -23.07 -12.87
C ASP A 128 19.58 -23.31 -13.67
N GLY A 129 20.65 -23.79 -13.01
CA GLY A 129 22.00 -23.90 -13.55
C GLY A 129 22.86 -22.64 -13.40
N VAL A 130 22.28 -21.51 -12.99
CA VAL A 130 23.00 -20.25 -12.74
C VAL A 130 22.80 -19.79 -11.29
N LYS A 131 21.55 -19.76 -10.84
CA LYS A 131 21.13 -19.24 -9.54
C LYS A 131 20.17 -20.18 -8.83
N LEU A 132 20.16 -20.07 -7.51
CA LEU A 132 19.26 -20.78 -6.62
C LEU A 132 17.83 -20.24 -6.77
N ARG A 133 16.90 -21.16 -7.01
CA ARG A 133 15.49 -20.86 -7.32
C ARG A 133 14.55 -21.33 -6.21
N THR A 134 14.83 -22.49 -5.63
CA THR A 134 13.97 -23.09 -4.61
C THR A 134 14.80 -23.60 -3.44
N ILE A 135 14.31 -23.36 -2.23
CA ILE A 135 14.76 -24.01 -1.01
C ILE A 135 13.51 -24.54 -0.32
N ALA A 136 13.49 -25.83 0.01
CA ALA A 136 12.40 -26.45 0.75
C ALA A 136 12.93 -27.48 1.75
N VAL A 137 12.17 -27.76 2.81
CA VAL A 137 12.47 -28.89 3.70
C VAL A 137 12.05 -30.18 2.99
N GLU A 138 12.90 -31.19 3.05
CA GLU A 138 12.56 -32.51 2.56
C GLU A 138 11.43 -33.13 3.39
N SER A 139 10.27 -33.37 2.76
CA SER A 139 9.15 -34.09 3.38
C SER A 139 9.09 -35.53 2.87
N LYS A 140 8.83 -36.48 3.77
CA LYS A 140 8.58 -37.90 3.43
C LYS A 140 7.12 -38.19 3.06
N GLU A 141 6.20 -37.29 3.39
CA GLU A 141 4.80 -37.41 3.00
C GLU A 141 4.57 -36.65 1.70
N ALA A 142 4.04 -37.34 0.69
CA ALA A 142 3.57 -36.77 -0.56
C ALA A 142 2.26 -35.99 -0.35
N SER A 143 2.26 -35.06 0.60
CA SER A 143 1.22 -34.07 0.76
C SER A 143 1.62 -32.82 -0.03
N SER A 144 0.76 -32.48 -0.99
CA SER A 144 0.83 -31.35 -1.92
C SER A 144 1.67 -30.14 -1.48
N PRO A 145 2.39 -29.47 -2.41
CA PRO A 145 3.17 -28.25 -2.14
C PRO A 145 2.30 -26.99 -1.91
N HIS A 146 1.11 -27.12 -1.31
CA HIS A 146 0.06 -26.11 -1.33
C HIS A 146 -0.23 -25.40 0.00
N LEU A 147 0.63 -25.53 1.01
CA LEU A 147 0.64 -24.53 2.09
C LEU A 147 1.27 -23.24 1.54
N THR A 148 0.45 -22.45 0.86
CA THR A 148 0.47 -20.98 0.74
C THR A 148 1.73 -20.31 1.29
N GLN A 149 2.87 -20.46 0.61
CA GLN A 149 4.12 -19.79 0.97
C GLN A 149 3.96 -18.29 0.66
N SER A 150 3.47 -17.57 1.66
CA SER A 150 3.35 -16.11 1.57
C SER A 150 4.76 -15.51 1.47
N LEU A 151 4.89 -14.52 0.62
CA LEU A 151 6.13 -13.76 0.41
C LEU A 151 6.00 -12.42 1.12
N TRP A 152 6.90 -12.10 2.02
CA TRP A 152 6.78 -10.94 2.90
C TRP A 152 7.71 -9.82 2.49
N SER A 153 7.23 -8.59 2.39
CA SER A 153 8.13 -7.43 2.15
C SER A 153 9.15 -7.24 3.28
N VAL A 154 8.75 -7.61 4.50
CA VAL A 154 9.59 -7.85 5.68
C VAL A 154 8.95 -8.99 6.47
N PRO A 155 9.71 -9.87 7.13
CA PRO A 155 9.13 -10.92 7.94
C PRO A 155 8.29 -10.37 9.10
N PRO A 156 7.16 -11.01 9.45
CA PRO A 156 6.42 -10.68 10.67
C PRO A 156 7.28 -11.01 11.90
N SER A 157 7.06 -10.21 12.94
CA SER A 157 7.74 -10.30 14.24
C SER A 157 6.82 -10.91 15.29
N GLU A 158 5.52 -10.93 15.03
CA GLU A 158 4.50 -11.47 15.92
C GLU A 158 3.53 -12.37 15.14
N PRO A 159 2.79 -13.26 15.83
CA PRO A 159 1.72 -14.04 15.21
C PRO A 159 0.68 -13.14 14.54
N LEU A 160 0.29 -13.51 13.32
CA LEU A 160 -0.61 -12.70 12.50
C LEU A 160 -2.07 -13.12 12.63
N ARG A 161 -2.93 -12.12 12.76
CA ARG A 161 -4.38 -12.26 12.66
C ARG A 161 -4.86 -11.83 11.28
N LEU A 162 -5.50 -12.75 10.57
CA LEU A 162 -6.16 -12.49 9.29
C LEU A 162 -7.48 -11.74 9.47
N VAL A 163 -7.69 -10.72 8.65
CA VAL A 163 -8.97 -10.03 8.44
C VAL A 163 -9.29 -10.05 6.95
N GLN A 164 -10.38 -10.71 6.58
CA GLN A 164 -10.86 -10.74 5.21
C GLN A 164 -11.65 -9.46 4.88
N LEU A 165 -11.15 -8.71 3.90
CA LEU A 165 -11.86 -7.59 3.30
C LEU A 165 -12.91 -8.07 2.30
N GLU A 166 -12.68 -9.20 1.64
CA GLU A 166 -13.58 -9.78 0.65
C GLU A 166 -13.73 -11.29 0.80
N ALA A 167 -14.83 -11.84 0.31
CA ALA A 167 -15.11 -13.28 0.30
C ALA A 167 -14.36 -14.03 -0.83
N ARG A 168 -13.15 -13.58 -1.17
CA ARG A 168 -12.25 -14.29 -2.09
C ARG A 168 -11.27 -15.15 -1.28
N PRO A 169 -10.99 -16.40 -1.69
CA PRO A 169 -10.00 -17.20 -1.01
C PRO A 169 -8.62 -16.53 -1.14
N PRO A 170 -7.82 -16.49 -0.05
CA PRO A 170 -6.49 -15.91 -0.11
C PRO A 170 -5.61 -16.72 -1.08
N ALA A 171 -5.10 -16.06 -2.12
CA ALA A 171 -4.13 -16.65 -3.02
C ALA A 171 -2.75 -16.76 -2.35
N ALA A 172 -1.80 -17.46 -2.98
CA ALA A 172 -0.39 -17.31 -2.61
C ALA A 172 0.00 -15.83 -2.78
N ALA A 173 0.13 -15.12 -1.66
CA ALA A 173 0.18 -13.67 -1.64
C ALA A 173 1.60 -13.17 -1.37
N GLN A 174 2.02 -12.19 -2.16
CA GLN A 174 3.01 -11.23 -1.71
C GLN A 174 2.34 -10.29 -0.70
N LEU A 175 2.93 -10.09 0.46
CA LEU A 175 2.39 -9.35 1.59
C LEU A 175 3.27 -8.13 1.88
N SER A 176 2.74 -6.97 1.54
CA SER A 176 3.39 -5.68 1.79
C SER A 176 3.08 -5.17 3.19
N MET A 177 4.06 -4.58 3.85
CA MET A 177 3.94 -4.02 5.20
C MET A 177 3.61 -2.52 5.14
N VAL A 178 2.74 -2.06 6.05
CA VAL A 178 2.51 -0.63 6.33
C VAL A 178 2.87 -0.37 7.79
N ALA A 179 3.77 0.58 8.00
CA ALA A 179 4.08 1.08 9.34
C ALA A 179 2.87 1.84 9.89
N CYS A 180 2.52 1.61 11.15
CA CYS A 180 1.38 2.20 11.82
C CYS A 180 1.84 2.90 13.11
N ASN A 181 1.51 4.17 13.27
CA ASN A 181 1.89 4.98 14.45
C ASN A 181 3.39 5.05 14.78
N GLU A 182 4.27 4.67 13.84
CA GLU A 182 5.71 4.86 13.99
C GLU A 182 6.06 6.36 14.13
N PRO A 183 7.06 6.72 14.95
CA PRO A 183 7.52 8.09 15.04
C PRO A 183 7.92 8.65 13.67
N GLY A 184 7.47 9.86 13.38
CA GLY A 184 7.80 10.56 12.12
C GLY A 184 6.83 10.31 10.97
N ILE A 185 5.81 9.44 11.11
CA ILE A 185 4.75 9.35 10.10
C ILE A 185 3.98 10.66 10.02
N THR A 186 3.88 11.24 8.82
CA THR A 186 3.20 12.52 8.57
C THR A 186 1.87 12.40 7.85
N ALA A 187 1.59 11.27 7.21
CA ALA A 187 0.33 11.02 6.52
C ALA A 187 0.16 9.53 6.19
N TYR A 188 -1.06 9.14 5.80
CA TYR A 188 -1.31 7.88 5.12
C TYR A 188 -1.94 8.14 3.76
N SER A 189 -1.56 7.36 2.76
CA SER A 189 -2.22 7.33 1.45
C SER A 189 -2.76 5.96 1.13
N VAL A 190 -3.88 5.94 0.41
CA VAL A 190 -4.42 4.75 -0.23
C VAL A 190 -4.63 5.01 -1.71
N TYR A 191 -4.10 4.11 -2.53
CA TYR A 191 -4.40 4.05 -3.96
C TYR A 191 -5.56 3.09 -4.21
N TRP A 192 -6.57 3.60 -4.90
CA TRP A 192 -7.75 2.85 -5.29
C TRP A 192 -7.88 2.80 -6.81
N ASN A 193 -8.10 1.61 -7.36
CA ASN A 193 -8.40 1.40 -8.77
C ASN A 193 -9.33 0.20 -8.91
N TYR A 194 -10.63 0.44 -8.87
CA TYR A 194 -11.71 -0.56 -8.74
C TYR A 194 -11.72 -1.32 -7.40
N SER A 195 -10.58 -1.42 -6.73
CA SER A 195 -10.39 -1.89 -5.37
C SER A 195 -9.24 -1.12 -4.69
N ILE A 196 -9.05 -1.34 -3.39
CA ILE A 196 -7.85 -0.85 -2.68
C ILE A 196 -6.66 -1.69 -3.17
N ILE A 197 -5.61 -1.05 -3.67
CA ILE A 197 -4.46 -1.75 -4.29
C ILE A 197 -3.17 -1.51 -3.50
N LEU A 198 -2.98 -0.30 -2.96
CA LEU A 198 -1.77 0.08 -2.24
C LEU A 198 -2.14 0.93 -1.04
N LEU A 199 -1.50 0.65 0.09
CA LEU A 199 -1.51 1.48 1.28
C LEU A 199 -0.07 1.94 1.55
N HIS A 200 0.08 3.20 1.94
CA HIS A 200 1.39 3.81 2.17
C HIS A 200 1.36 4.71 3.40
N ALA A 201 2.41 4.65 4.21
CA ALA A 201 2.66 5.55 5.32
C ALA A 201 3.78 6.51 4.93
N HIS A 202 3.52 7.81 5.00
CA HIS A 202 4.45 8.85 4.56
C HIS A 202 5.38 9.27 5.69
N ILE A 203 6.65 9.48 5.35
CA ILE A 203 7.65 10.12 6.22
C ILE A 203 8.26 11.34 5.50
N PRO A 204 8.80 12.33 6.24
CA PRO A 204 9.41 13.50 5.63
C PRO A 204 10.59 13.14 4.72
N GLY A 205 10.63 13.73 3.53
CA GLY A 205 11.75 13.56 2.59
C GLY A 205 11.84 12.18 1.94
N GLU A 206 10.80 11.36 2.03
CA GLU A 206 10.77 10.07 1.33
C GLU A 206 10.82 10.23 -0.20
N ASP A 207 11.31 9.19 -0.85
CA ASP A 207 11.34 9.09 -2.31
C ASP A 207 9.93 8.84 -2.88
N PRO A 208 9.43 9.70 -3.80
CA PRO A 208 8.11 9.55 -4.40
C PRO A 208 7.98 8.40 -5.41
N THR A 209 9.02 7.59 -5.67
CA THR A 209 8.97 6.50 -6.67
C THR A 209 7.84 5.48 -6.45
N PHE A 210 7.29 5.36 -5.24
CA PHE A 210 6.13 4.49 -4.99
C PHE A 210 4.86 4.92 -5.76
N TYR A 211 4.81 6.16 -6.25
CA TYR A 211 3.74 6.64 -7.12
C TYR A 211 3.85 6.16 -8.58
N GLU A 212 5.02 5.66 -8.99
CA GLU A 212 5.27 5.18 -10.35
C GLU A 212 4.45 3.91 -10.66
N GLY A 213 3.73 3.93 -11.78
CA GLY A 213 2.87 2.82 -12.21
C GLY A 213 1.45 2.86 -11.61
N TYR A 214 1.16 3.83 -10.76
CA TYR A 214 -0.14 4.03 -10.12
C TYR A 214 -0.77 5.36 -10.54
N GLN A 215 -0.70 5.69 -11.83
CA GLN A 215 -1.25 6.92 -12.38
C GLN A 215 -2.76 6.81 -12.56
N GLU A 216 -3.30 5.68 -13.03
CA GLU A 216 -4.67 5.62 -13.56
C GLU A 216 -5.81 5.60 -12.53
N GLY A 217 -5.52 5.37 -11.25
CA GLY A 217 -6.51 5.32 -10.18
C GLY A 217 -6.68 6.63 -9.38
N ILE A 218 -7.27 6.48 -8.21
CA ILE A 218 -7.57 7.53 -7.23
C ILE A 218 -6.61 7.43 -6.07
N TRP A 219 -6.05 8.57 -5.66
CA TRP A 219 -5.23 8.70 -4.47
C TRP A 219 -5.95 9.50 -3.39
N LEU A 220 -6.08 8.89 -2.22
CA LEU A 220 -6.68 9.49 -1.04
C LEU A 220 -5.57 9.67 -0.01
N LEU A 221 -5.36 10.91 0.43
CA LEU A 221 -4.37 11.27 1.45
C LEU A 221 -5.09 11.58 2.77
N PHE A 222 -4.49 11.19 3.88
CA PHE A 222 -4.88 11.62 5.22
C PHE A 222 -3.67 12.19 5.96
N PRO A 223 -3.46 13.52 5.90
CA PRO A 223 -2.30 14.16 6.52
C PRO A 223 -2.51 14.28 8.03
N PHE A 224 -1.47 13.99 8.82
CA PHE A 224 -1.51 13.95 10.28
C PHE A 224 -1.05 15.26 10.90
N LYS A 225 -1.58 15.55 12.09
CA LYS A 225 -1.05 16.57 12.99
C LYS A 225 0.08 16.00 13.83
N THR A 226 0.91 16.88 14.38
CA THR A 226 1.92 16.49 15.37
C THR A 226 1.26 15.74 16.55
N GLY A 227 1.77 14.55 16.85
CA GLY A 227 1.26 13.68 17.92
C GLY A 227 -0.02 12.91 17.60
N GLU A 228 -0.56 13.05 16.39
CA GLU A 228 -1.73 12.31 15.95
C GLU A 228 -1.38 10.87 15.60
N LYS A 229 -2.21 9.94 16.05
CA LYS A 229 -2.04 8.50 15.88
C LYS A 229 -3.36 7.86 15.48
N ILE A 230 -3.31 6.82 14.65
CA ILE A 230 -4.45 5.96 14.35
C ILE A 230 -4.84 5.25 15.64
N SER A 231 -6.08 5.45 16.10
CA SER A 231 -6.63 4.78 17.27
C SER A 231 -7.50 3.59 16.89
N GLU A 232 -8.14 3.63 15.72
CA GLU A 232 -9.06 2.59 15.28
C GLU A 232 -9.00 2.42 13.75
N ILE A 233 -9.05 1.18 13.30
CA ILE A 233 -9.15 0.82 11.88
C ILE A 233 -10.44 0.04 11.68
N TRP A 234 -11.26 0.50 10.75
CA TRP A 234 -12.56 -0.09 10.44
C TRP A 234 -12.63 -0.51 8.97
N LYS A 235 -13.41 -1.56 8.72
CA LYS A 235 -13.86 -1.96 7.38
C LYS A 235 -15.29 -1.46 7.17
N HIS A 236 -15.59 -0.96 5.99
CA HIS A 236 -16.94 -0.66 5.53
C HIS A 236 -17.15 -1.23 4.13
N GLY A 237 -18.37 -1.67 3.83
CA GLY A 237 -18.67 -2.37 2.57
C GLY A 237 -18.41 -3.88 2.66
N GLN A 238 -19.00 -4.62 1.73
CA GLN A 238 -18.91 -6.09 1.65
C GLN A 238 -18.52 -6.57 0.25
N VAL A 239 -18.63 -5.71 -0.77
CA VAL A 239 -18.27 -6.01 -2.15
C VAL A 239 -17.15 -5.08 -2.62
N GLU A 240 -16.36 -5.52 -3.59
CA GLU A 240 -15.17 -4.81 -4.06
C GLU A 240 -15.44 -3.33 -4.42
N SER A 241 -16.60 -3.07 -5.05
CA SER A 241 -16.98 -1.73 -5.51
C SER A 241 -17.41 -0.76 -4.41
N ASP A 242 -17.72 -1.23 -3.20
CA ASP A 242 -18.13 -0.41 -2.05
C ASP A 242 -17.20 -0.54 -0.83
N LEU A 243 -16.16 -1.37 -0.95
CA LEU A 243 -15.16 -1.60 0.07
C LEU A 243 -14.40 -0.30 0.37
N ALA A 244 -14.35 0.03 1.65
CA ALA A 244 -13.58 1.13 2.18
C ALA A 244 -12.90 0.74 3.49
N LEU A 245 -11.68 1.26 3.67
CA LEU A 245 -11.04 1.31 4.99
C LEU A 245 -11.34 2.65 5.63
N ILE A 246 -11.55 2.67 6.94
CA ILE A 246 -11.79 3.90 7.68
C ILE A 246 -10.79 3.96 8.82
N LEU A 247 -9.99 5.03 8.84
CA LEU A 247 -9.04 5.31 9.90
C LEU A 247 -9.62 6.39 10.80
N LYS A 248 -9.67 6.11 12.10
CA LYS A 248 -9.97 7.12 13.13
C LYS A 248 -8.73 7.34 13.98
N THR A 249 -8.49 8.60 14.34
CA THR A 249 -7.32 9.00 15.13
C THR A 249 -7.69 9.33 16.56
N ASN A 250 -6.68 9.39 17.44
CA ASN A 250 -6.79 9.88 18.81
C ASN A 250 -7.28 11.34 18.91
N TYR A 251 -7.30 12.08 17.80
CA TYR A 251 -7.85 13.44 17.69
C TYR A 251 -9.30 13.43 17.18
N ASN A 252 -9.94 12.25 17.14
CA ASN A 252 -11.28 12.01 16.61
C ASN A 252 -11.47 12.44 15.15
N ARG A 253 -10.39 12.57 14.37
CA ARG A 253 -10.49 12.76 12.93
C ARG A 253 -10.73 11.41 12.27
N VAL A 254 -11.56 11.40 11.24
CA VAL A 254 -11.95 10.19 10.52
C VAL A 254 -11.64 10.39 9.04
N ALA A 255 -10.93 9.44 8.44
CA ALA A 255 -10.70 9.38 7.00
C ALA A 255 -11.25 8.09 6.42
N ARG A 256 -12.01 8.22 5.33
CA ARG A 256 -12.53 7.09 4.55
C ARG A 256 -11.66 6.90 3.30
N PHE A 257 -11.17 5.68 3.13
CA PHE A 257 -10.39 5.22 2.00
C PHE A 257 -11.20 4.25 1.17
N GLY A 258 -12.05 4.79 0.29
CA GLY A 258 -12.92 4.02 -0.59
C GLY A 258 -14.14 4.82 -1.01
N PRO A 259 -14.97 4.27 -1.90
CA PRO A 259 -16.17 4.94 -2.38
C PRO A 259 -17.14 5.30 -1.25
N GLN A 260 -17.87 6.39 -1.46
CA GLN A 260 -19.01 6.79 -0.66
C GLN A 260 -20.24 6.08 -1.21
N SER A 261 -20.68 5.00 -0.53
CA SER A 261 -21.90 4.29 -0.92
C SER A 261 -23.16 5.03 -0.42
N ILE A 262 -24.24 4.89 -1.19
CA ILE A 262 -25.59 5.28 -0.81
C ILE A 262 -26.14 4.32 0.25
N SER A 263 -25.83 3.02 0.14
CA SER A 263 -26.06 2.06 1.22
C SER A 263 -24.96 2.24 2.28
N GLN A 264 -25.35 2.39 3.54
CA GLN A 264 -24.42 2.55 4.65
C GLN A 264 -24.53 1.32 5.56
N PRO A 265 -23.98 0.16 5.17
CA PRO A 265 -23.82 -0.93 6.12
C PRO A 265 -23.00 -0.43 7.32
N LEU A 266 -23.27 -0.98 8.50
CA LEU A 266 -22.53 -0.62 9.70
C LEU A 266 -21.03 -0.96 9.51
N PRO A 267 -20.11 0.01 9.76
CA PRO A 267 -18.69 -0.29 9.79
C PRO A 267 -18.37 -1.37 10.84
N THR A 268 -17.38 -2.22 10.54
CA THR A 268 -16.87 -3.25 11.46
C THR A 268 -15.47 -2.86 11.92
N LEU A 269 -15.24 -2.82 13.23
CA LEU A 269 -13.91 -2.57 13.78
C LEU A 269 -13.02 -3.77 13.48
N ILE A 270 -11.86 -3.53 12.84
CA ILE A 270 -10.93 -4.59 12.45
C ILE A 270 -9.61 -4.53 13.21
N ASP A 271 -9.21 -3.37 13.73
CA ASP A 271 -8.01 -3.25 14.55
C ASP A 271 -8.00 -2.04 15.50
N LEU A 272 -7.22 -2.18 16.58
CA LEU A 272 -6.90 -1.13 17.57
C LEU A 272 -5.38 -1.01 17.69
N PRO A 273 -4.73 -0.15 16.87
CA PRO A 273 -3.29 0.04 16.95
C PRO A 273 -2.84 0.58 18.31
N PRO A 274 -1.67 0.16 18.84
CA PRO A 274 -1.08 0.72 20.05
C PRO A 274 -0.89 2.25 19.94
N GLN A 275 -1.09 2.94 21.06
CA GLN A 275 -0.94 4.41 21.14
C GLN A 275 0.38 4.83 21.78
N ASP A 276 1.01 3.93 22.53
CA ASP A 276 2.26 4.10 23.27
C ASP A 276 3.50 3.80 22.41
N ARG A 277 3.35 2.97 21.38
CA ARG A 277 4.44 2.54 20.48
C ARG A 277 3.98 2.45 19.02
N GLY A 278 4.95 2.35 18.12
CA GLY A 278 4.70 1.98 16.72
C GLY A 278 4.24 0.53 16.60
N SER A 279 3.53 0.24 15.51
CA SER A 279 3.11 -1.09 15.10
C SER A 279 3.12 -1.17 13.58
N ARG A 280 2.63 -2.28 13.03
CA ARG A 280 2.49 -2.48 11.59
C ARG A 280 1.44 -3.52 11.30
N PHE A 281 1.03 -3.55 10.03
CA PHE A 281 0.17 -4.59 9.50
C PHE A 281 0.54 -4.85 8.05
N PHE A 282 0.09 -5.98 7.53
CA PHE A 282 0.39 -6.42 6.18
C PHE A 282 -0.88 -6.46 5.33
N PHE A 283 -0.71 -6.22 4.03
CA PHE A 283 -1.77 -6.30 3.03
C PHE A 283 -1.28 -7.08 1.81
N GLU A 284 -2.22 -7.71 1.12
CA GLU A 284 -1.95 -8.40 -0.14
C GLU A 284 -1.49 -7.44 -1.23
N HIS A 285 -0.27 -7.63 -1.73
CA HIS A 285 0.27 -6.95 -2.89
C HIS A 285 -0.24 -7.64 -4.16
N SER A 286 -1.37 -7.16 -4.67
CA SER A 286 -2.03 -7.72 -5.85
C SER A 286 -2.55 -6.63 -6.77
N PRO A 287 -2.41 -6.76 -8.10
CA PRO A 287 -3.04 -5.84 -9.06
C PRO A 287 -4.56 -5.97 -9.07
N LEU A 288 -5.13 -7.01 -8.45
CA LEU A 288 -6.56 -7.28 -8.39
C LEU A 288 -7.22 -6.81 -7.09
N GLY A 289 -6.47 -6.11 -6.24
CA GLY A 289 -6.97 -5.58 -4.97
C GLY A 289 -6.49 -6.32 -3.74
N VAL A 290 -6.55 -5.62 -2.62
CA VAL A 290 -6.30 -6.14 -1.28
C VAL A 290 -7.54 -6.90 -0.81
N CYS A 291 -7.47 -8.23 -0.81
CA CYS A 291 -8.56 -9.07 -0.30
C CYS A 291 -8.47 -9.29 1.20
N SER A 292 -7.26 -9.19 1.77
CA SER A 292 -6.96 -9.56 3.15
C SER A 292 -5.93 -8.62 3.77
N LEU A 293 -6.13 -8.35 5.07
CA LEU A 293 -5.17 -7.68 5.94
C LEU A 293 -4.71 -8.63 7.04
N TYR A 294 -3.46 -8.47 7.48
CA TYR A 294 -2.85 -9.28 8.52
C TYR A 294 -2.28 -8.37 9.60
N PHE A 295 -2.74 -8.53 10.83
CA PHE A 295 -2.38 -7.68 11.95
C PHE A 295 -1.52 -8.44 12.96
N GLU A 296 -0.48 -7.80 13.46
CA GLU A 296 0.36 -8.28 14.59
C GLU A 296 -0.25 -7.92 15.95
N THR A 297 -1.42 -7.29 15.96
CA THR A 297 -2.15 -6.86 17.15
C THR A 297 -3.27 -7.85 17.52
N PRO A 298 -3.60 -7.96 18.82
CA PRO A 298 -4.72 -8.77 19.28
C PRO A 298 -6.03 -8.40 18.59
N LYS A 299 -6.97 -9.36 18.53
CA LYS A 299 -8.32 -9.09 18.02
C LYS A 299 -9.00 -8.02 18.89
N PRO A 300 -9.55 -6.95 18.31
CA PRO A 300 -10.22 -5.93 19.11
C PRO A 300 -11.47 -6.48 19.77
N ALA A 301 -11.74 -6.03 21.00
CA ALA A 301 -13.04 -6.25 21.63
C ALA A 301 -14.13 -5.49 20.85
N PRO A 302 -15.37 -5.98 20.82
CA PRO A 302 -16.47 -5.24 20.23
C PRO A 302 -16.65 -3.91 20.97
N VAL A 303 -16.49 -2.80 20.27
CA VAL A 303 -16.78 -1.45 20.80
C VAL A 303 -18.05 -0.88 20.15
N SER A 304 -18.55 0.20 20.75
CA SER A 304 -19.68 0.97 20.24
C SER A 304 -19.44 1.50 18.82
N SER A 305 -20.54 1.77 18.12
CA SER A 305 -20.58 2.12 16.70
C SER A 305 -19.73 3.34 16.31
N LEU A 306 -19.10 3.28 15.14
CA LEU A 306 -18.45 4.43 14.50
C LEU A 306 -19.50 5.34 13.88
N THR A 307 -19.53 6.61 14.29
CA THR A 307 -20.35 7.63 13.62
C THR A 307 -19.56 8.27 12.49
N LEU A 308 -19.99 8.04 11.26
CA LEU A 308 -19.42 8.70 10.08
C LEU A 308 -20.11 10.04 9.85
N GLN A 309 -19.33 11.08 9.58
CA GLN A 309 -19.87 12.34 9.13
C GLN A 309 -20.64 12.12 7.82
N LYS A 310 -21.91 12.51 7.82
CA LYS A 310 -22.74 12.48 6.62
C LYS A 310 -22.45 13.73 5.80
N PRO A 311 -22.26 13.58 4.48
CA PRO A 311 -22.20 14.74 3.58
C PRO A 311 -23.44 15.63 3.74
N ILE A 312 -23.23 16.93 3.76
CA ILE A 312 -24.28 17.95 3.74
C ILE A 312 -24.87 18.03 2.33
N SER A 313 -24.01 18.00 1.31
CA SER A 313 -24.43 17.93 -0.09
C SER A 313 -24.95 16.54 -0.48
N ARG A 314 -25.80 16.54 -1.50
CA ARG A 314 -26.37 15.30 -2.03
C ARG A 314 -25.31 14.51 -2.80
N HIS A 315 -25.37 13.19 -2.65
CA HIS A 315 -24.58 12.28 -3.47
C HIS A 315 -24.84 12.54 -4.97
N PRO A 316 -23.79 12.71 -5.80
CA PRO A 316 -23.95 12.91 -7.25
C PRO A 316 -24.69 11.74 -7.91
N LYS A 317 -25.49 12.03 -8.94
CA LYS A 317 -26.18 10.98 -9.70
C LYS A 317 -25.21 10.32 -10.68
N SER A 318 -25.24 8.99 -10.76
CA SER A 318 -24.40 8.20 -11.67
C SER A 318 -24.95 6.78 -11.82
N PHE A 319 -24.85 6.21 -13.03
CA PHE A 319 -25.23 4.81 -13.27
C PHE A 319 -24.07 3.82 -13.16
N SER A 320 -22.81 4.28 -13.20
CA SER A 320 -21.64 3.39 -13.36
C SER A 320 -20.37 3.82 -12.62
N GLU A 321 -20.37 4.99 -11.99
CA GLU A 321 -19.20 5.52 -11.29
C GLU A 321 -19.33 5.42 -9.78
N SER A 322 -18.28 4.90 -9.15
CA SER A 322 -18.03 5.04 -7.72
C SER A 322 -17.58 6.47 -7.41
N TYR A 323 -18.35 7.17 -6.59
CA TYR A 323 -17.99 8.49 -6.10
C TYR A 323 -17.25 8.39 -4.78
N PHE A 324 -16.26 9.25 -4.63
CA PHE A 324 -15.51 9.49 -3.42
C PHE A 324 -15.93 10.84 -2.87
N TYR A 325 -15.81 10.96 -1.55
CA TYR A 325 -16.21 12.13 -0.83
C TYR A 325 -15.11 12.51 0.15
N THR A 326 -14.74 13.79 0.12
CA THR A 326 -13.80 14.40 1.06
C THR A 326 -14.32 15.77 1.45
N THR A 327 -13.91 16.22 2.63
CA THR A 327 -14.32 17.52 3.14
C THR A 327 -13.20 18.13 3.96
N ALA A 328 -13.16 19.46 3.97
CA ALA A 328 -12.27 20.20 4.85
C ALA A 328 -12.96 21.46 5.36
N ASP A 329 -12.66 21.77 6.61
CA ASP A 329 -12.88 23.08 7.21
C ASP A 329 -11.87 24.08 6.63
N LEU A 330 -12.35 25.27 6.27
CA LEU A 330 -11.56 26.32 5.65
C LEU A 330 -11.15 27.43 6.62
N ASP A 331 -11.53 27.33 7.89
CA ASP A 331 -11.21 28.32 8.91
C ASP A 331 -9.67 28.34 9.14
N ASP A 332 -9.12 29.55 9.11
CA ASP A 332 -7.70 29.86 9.30
C ASP A 332 -6.75 29.21 8.27
N ILE A 333 -7.19 29.03 7.02
CA ILE A 333 -6.27 28.59 5.96
C ILE A 333 -5.13 29.60 5.78
N LYS A 334 -3.91 29.09 5.75
CA LYS A 334 -2.70 29.86 5.47
C LYS A 334 -2.25 29.68 4.02
N MET A 335 -2.21 28.44 3.54
CA MET A 335 -1.80 28.12 2.17
C MET A 335 -2.66 27.04 1.53
N ILE A 336 -2.80 27.14 0.22
CA ILE A 336 -3.56 26.20 -0.60
C ILE A 336 -2.63 25.70 -1.70
N VAL A 337 -2.44 24.40 -1.78
CA VAL A 337 -1.56 23.77 -2.77
C VAL A 337 -2.42 22.91 -3.69
N PRO A 338 -2.68 23.34 -4.93
CA PRO A 338 -3.48 22.55 -5.87
C PRO A 338 -2.74 21.27 -6.27
N CYS A 339 -3.42 20.13 -6.22
CA CYS A 339 -2.92 18.87 -6.78
C CYS A 339 -3.35 18.77 -8.24
N GLN A 340 -2.40 18.61 -9.16
CA GLN A 340 -2.62 18.74 -10.60
C GLN A 340 -2.24 17.46 -11.34
N ARG A 341 -3.04 17.07 -12.35
CA ARG A 341 -2.74 15.93 -13.22
C ARG A 341 -3.11 16.23 -14.66
N TYR A 342 -2.31 15.72 -15.60
CA TYR A 342 -2.65 15.71 -17.01
C TYR A 342 -3.51 14.48 -17.33
N VAL A 343 -4.73 14.72 -17.79
CA VAL A 343 -5.67 13.67 -18.21
C VAL A 343 -6.15 14.00 -19.61
N ARG A 344 -5.84 13.13 -20.58
CA ARG A 344 -6.16 13.33 -22.01
C ARG A 344 -5.67 14.69 -22.55
N GLY A 345 -4.42 15.05 -22.22
CA GLY A 345 -3.80 16.31 -22.65
C GLY A 345 -4.31 17.57 -21.94
N LYS A 346 -5.31 17.46 -21.06
CA LYS A 346 -5.83 18.58 -20.28
C LYS A 346 -5.28 18.55 -18.87
N ARG A 347 -4.78 19.68 -18.39
CA ARG A 347 -4.40 19.87 -16.99
C ARG A 347 -5.67 19.99 -16.14
N ARG A 348 -5.81 19.12 -15.14
CA ARG A 348 -6.94 19.09 -14.21
C ARG A 348 -6.42 19.29 -12.80
N ILE A 349 -7.13 20.08 -12.01
CA ILE A 349 -6.94 20.17 -10.56
C ILE A 349 -7.83 19.10 -9.94
N ILE A 350 -7.21 18.08 -9.37
CA ILE A 350 -7.91 16.87 -8.89
C ILE A 350 -8.21 16.94 -7.39
N GLY A 351 -7.58 17.86 -6.66
CA GLY A 351 -7.80 18.13 -5.25
C GLY A 351 -6.93 19.29 -4.76
N LEU A 352 -7.04 19.60 -3.48
CA LEU A 352 -6.31 20.67 -2.80
C LEU A 352 -5.72 20.12 -1.50
N LEU A 353 -4.43 20.38 -1.27
CA LEU A 353 -3.81 20.27 0.05
C LEU A 353 -3.91 21.64 0.74
N LEU A 354 -4.53 21.67 1.91
CA LEU A 354 -4.75 22.86 2.72
C LEU A 354 -3.79 22.86 3.89
N GLN A 355 -3.09 23.97 4.08
CA GLN A 355 -2.16 24.16 5.18
C GLN A 355 -2.63 25.29 6.06
N PHE A 356 -2.56 25.04 7.36
CA PHE A 356 -3.03 25.93 8.42
C PHE A 356 -1.83 26.34 9.30
N PRO A 357 -2.01 27.29 10.23
CA PRO A 357 -1.02 27.57 11.26
C PRO A 357 -0.56 26.31 12.00
N GLU A 358 0.64 26.37 12.58
CA GLU A 358 1.24 25.29 13.40
C GLU A 358 1.48 23.98 12.64
N GLY A 359 1.52 24.01 11.31
CA GLY A 359 1.81 22.84 10.48
C GLY A 359 0.63 21.87 10.33
N ARG A 360 -0.56 22.23 10.82
CA ARG A 360 -1.78 21.45 10.58
C ARG A 360 -2.09 21.40 9.08
N GLN A 361 -2.51 20.23 8.60
CA GLN A 361 -2.90 20.01 7.21
C GLN A 361 -4.26 19.31 7.11
N SER A 362 -4.96 19.56 5.99
CA SER A 362 -6.16 18.85 5.56
C SER A 362 -6.19 18.78 4.03
N CYS A 363 -7.07 18.00 3.44
CA CYS A 363 -7.21 17.93 2.00
C CYS A 363 -8.63 17.65 1.54
N VAL A 364 -8.93 18.09 0.31
CA VAL A 364 -10.15 17.77 -0.43
C VAL A 364 -9.80 17.30 -1.83
N GLY A 365 -10.65 16.45 -2.41
CA GLY A 365 -10.40 15.79 -3.68
C GLY A 365 -9.31 14.72 -3.57
N GLN A 366 -8.63 14.48 -4.69
CA GLN A 366 -7.48 13.59 -4.78
C GLN A 366 -6.20 14.37 -4.50
N VAL A 367 -5.34 13.85 -3.64
CA VAL A 367 -4.02 14.44 -3.39
C VAL A 367 -2.95 13.38 -3.54
N ARG A 368 -1.97 13.68 -4.39
CA ARG A 368 -0.70 12.98 -4.51
C ARG A 368 0.42 13.96 -4.24
N LEU A 369 1.37 13.58 -3.39
CA LEU A 369 2.45 14.48 -3.01
C LEU A 369 3.43 14.74 -4.17
N ASP A 370 3.55 13.81 -5.12
CA ASP A 370 4.34 13.95 -6.36
C ASP A 370 3.71 14.88 -7.41
N SER A 371 2.47 15.33 -7.19
CA SER A 371 1.64 16.04 -8.17
C SER A 371 1.16 17.41 -7.65
N LEU A 372 1.78 17.92 -6.58
CA LEU A 372 1.47 19.22 -6.03
C LEU A 372 2.03 20.34 -6.92
N GLY A 373 1.19 21.33 -7.22
CA GLY A 373 1.59 22.55 -7.93
C GLY A 373 2.10 23.64 -6.98
N ASP A 374 2.19 24.86 -7.51
CA ASP A 374 2.68 26.01 -6.74
C ASP A 374 1.74 26.39 -5.57
N PRO A 375 2.27 26.61 -4.36
CA PRO A 375 1.47 27.06 -3.22
C PRO A 375 0.89 28.46 -3.43
N LEU A 376 -0.39 28.60 -3.11
CA LEU A 376 -1.13 29.87 -3.07
C LEU A 376 -1.23 30.35 -1.63
N ARG A 377 -0.70 31.55 -1.33
CA ARG A 377 -0.81 32.14 0.01
C ARG A 377 -2.18 32.81 0.18
N ALA A 378 -2.87 32.49 1.27
CA ALA A 378 -4.16 33.07 1.58
C ALA A 378 -4.06 34.52 2.12
N ASP A 379 -2.86 34.95 2.52
CA ASP A 379 -2.60 36.27 3.11
C ASP A 379 -3.17 37.40 2.25
N GLY A 380 -4.05 38.24 2.82
CA GLY A 380 -4.66 39.37 2.12
C GLY A 380 -5.85 39.00 1.21
N HIS A 381 -6.23 37.73 1.14
CA HIS A 381 -7.39 37.25 0.37
C HIS A 381 -8.49 36.74 1.29
N GLN A 382 -9.75 36.87 0.87
CA GLN A 382 -10.91 36.34 1.61
C GLN A 382 -11.49 35.07 0.98
N SER A 383 -11.07 34.74 -0.23
CA SER A 383 -11.61 33.63 -1.01
C SER A 383 -10.63 33.09 -2.04
N ILE A 384 -10.87 31.86 -2.46
CA ILE A 384 -10.42 31.31 -3.74
C ILE A 384 -11.60 31.21 -4.70
N TRP A 385 -11.28 31.19 -5.99
CA TRP A 385 -12.19 30.94 -7.07
C TRP A 385 -11.78 29.66 -7.79
N LEU A 386 -12.70 28.71 -7.83
CA LEU A 386 -12.53 27.44 -8.54
C LEU A 386 -13.17 27.56 -9.92
N GLY A 387 -12.35 27.44 -10.97
CA GLY A 387 -12.79 27.50 -12.36
C GLY A 387 -13.08 26.10 -12.89
N PHE A 388 -14.20 25.93 -13.58
CA PHE A 388 -14.66 24.65 -14.09
C PHE A 388 -14.64 24.63 -15.61
N SER A 389 -14.20 23.49 -16.15
CA SER A 389 -14.26 23.19 -17.57
C SER A 389 -14.80 21.78 -17.78
N GLU A 390 -15.13 21.45 -19.03
CA GLU A 390 -15.68 20.15 -19.38
C GLU A 390 -14.74 19.35 -20.29
N SER A 391 -14.78 18.04 -20.12
CA SER A 391 -14.17 17.07 -21.03
C SER A 391 -15.16 15.93 -21.23
N ASP A 392 -15.57 15.67 -22.46
CA ASP A 392 -16.62 14.68 -22.75
C ASP A 392 -17.89 14.94 -21.91
N HIS A 393 -18.29 16.22 -21.84
CA HIS A 393 -19.40 16.74 -21.04
C HIS A 393 -19.28 16.54 -19.52
N ARG A 394 -18.14 16.08 -19.03
CA ARG A 394 -17.89 15.83 -17.60
C ARG A 394 -17.14 17.00 -16.97
N PRO A 395 -17.64 17.60 -15.88
CA PRO A 395 -17.00 18.74 -15.24
C PRO A 395 -15.74 18.34 -14.48
N PHE A 396 -14.73 19.21 -14.53
CA PHE A 396 -13.52 19.14 -13.72
C PHE A 396 -13.03 20.55 -13.36
N VAL A 397 -12.27 20.67 -12.27
CA VAL A 397 -11.63 21.94 -11.90
C VAL A 397 -10.43 22.19 -12.81
N SER A 398 -10.44 23.28 -13.57
CA SER A 398 -9.38 23.67 -14.50
C SER A 398 -8.47 24.76 -13.96
N ALA A 399 -8.93 25.53 -12.98
CA ALA A 399 -8.16 26.62 -12.38
C ALA A 399 -8.52 26.85 -10.90
N VAL A 400 -7.55 27.31 -10.13
CA VAL A 400 -7.72 27.84 -8.76
C VAL A 400 -7.00 29.18 -8.74
N VAL A 401 -7.70 30.26 -8.38
CA VAL A 401 -7.14 31.61 -8.31
C VAL A 401 -7.60 32.35 -7.05
N LEU A 402 -6.77 33.26 -6.54
CA LEU A 402 -7.04 34.01 -5.30
C LEU A 402 -7.83 35.32 -5.50
N SER A 403 -7.95 35.78 -6.74
CA SER A 403 -8.63 37.02 -7.10
C SER A 403 -9.82 36.73 -7.99
N LYS A 404 -10.86 37.57 -7.90
CA LYS A 404 -12.05 37.44 -8.71
C LYS A 404 -11.66 37.42 -10.21
N PRO A 405 -12.02 36.37 -10.95
CA PRO A 405 -11.68 36.25 -12.35
C PRO A 405 -12.55 37.20 -13.19
N GLY A 406 -11.95 37.80 -14.23
CA GLY A 406 -12.65 38.69 -15.17
C GLY A 406 -13.31 37.98 -16.36
N ASN A 407 -13.11 36.67 -16.51
CA ASN A 407 -13.60 35.90 -17.67
C ASN A 407 -14.94 35.22 -17.34
N GLU A 408 -16.02 35.68 -17.98
CA GLU A 408 -17.37 35.11 -17.84
C GLU A 408 -17.58 33.78 -18.56
N ALA A 409 -16.72 33.40 -19.51
CA ALA A 409 -16.87 32.15 -20.28
C ALA A 409 -16.59 30.88 -19.47
N THR A 410 -15.95 31.01 -18.30
CA THR A 410 -15.65 29.89 -17.39
C THR A 410 -16.66 29.90 -16.23
N SER A 411 -17.19 28.73 -15.88
CA SER A 411 -18.02 28.63 -14.67
C SER A 411 -17.11 28.71 -13.45
N TRP A 412 -17.38 29.66 -12.55
CA TRP A 412 -16.58 29.88 -11.35
C TRP A 412 -17.40 29.67 -10.08
N LEU A 413 -16.79 29.03 -9.09
CA LEU A 413 -17.32 28.92 -7.73
C LEU A 413 -16.42 29.72 -6.78
N GLU A 414 -16.98 30.76 -6.16
CA GLU A 414 -16.33 31.45 -5.03
C GLU A 414 -16.40 30.58 -3.79
N VAL A 415 -15.24 30.34 -3.17
CA VAL A 415 -15.10 29.63 -1.91
C VAL A 415 -14.37 30.54 -0.95
N ARG A 416 -15.05 30.99 0.10
CA ARG A 416 -14.45 31.87 1.11
C ARG A 416 -13.65 31.05 2.12
N PHE A 417 -12.68 31.66 2.77
CA PHE A 417 -11.83 31.01 3.79
C PHE A 417 -12.55 30.88 5.13
N TYR A 418 -13.78 30.35 5.09
CA TYR A 418 -14.52 29.92 6.26
C TYR A 418 -15.55 28.84 5.90
N GLY A 419 -15.92 28.04 6.89
CA GLY A 419 -16.92 26.98 6.73
C GLY A 419 -16.37 25.76 5.97
N THR A 420 -17.27 24.94 5.45
CA THR A 420 -16.92 23.60 4.96
C THR A 420 -16.96 23.50 3.44
N LEU A 421 -15.84 23.04 2.85
CA LEU A 421 -15.75 22.64 1.46
C LEU A 421 -15.98 21.13 1.34
N GLU A 422 -16.87 20.73 0.43
CA GLU A 422 -17.16 19.34 0.13
C GLU A 422 -16.77 19.05 -1.32
N TRP A 423 -16.05 17.96 -1.54
CA TRP A 423 -15.59 17.57 -2.86
C TRP A 423 -15.98 16.14 -3.15
N TRP A 424 -16.89 15.99 -4.11
CA TRP A 424 -17.27 14.72 -4.70
C TRP A 424 -16.49 14.48 -5.98
N PHE A 425 -15.94 13.29 -6.14
CA PHE A 425 -15.16 12.97 -7.34
C PHE A 425 -15.21 11.50 -7.71
N SER A 426 -15.08 11.24 -9.00
CA SER A 426 -14.81 9.93 -9.58
C SER A 426 -13.52 10.00 -10.41
N LEU A 427 -13.18 8.94 -11.11
CA LEU A 427 -12.05 8.93 -12.05
C LEU A 427 -12.21 9.95 -13.19
N ARG A 428 -13.45 10.35 -13.51
CA ARG A 428 -13.75 11.09 -14.75
C ARG A 428 -14.25 12.51 -14.51
N GLN A 429 -14.84 12.79 -13.34
CA GLN A 429 -15.51 14.05 -13.05
C GLN A 429 -15.55 14.39 -11.57
N CYS A 430 -15.91 15.63 -11.25
CA CYS A 430 -16.11 16.08 -9.88
C CYS A 430 -17.27 17.05 -9.74
N GLN A 431 -17.78 17.16 -8.52
CA GLN A 431 -18.67 18.22 -8.09
C GLN A 431 -18.19 18.77 -6.76
N VAL A 432 -18.03 20.10 -6.71
CA VAL A 432 -17.58 20.82 -5.52
C VAL A 432 -18.77 21.58 -4.95
N CYS A 433 -19.00 21.42 -3.65
CA CYS A 433 -20.09 22.05 -2.92
C CYS A 433 -19.52 22.92 -1.79
N TYR A 434 -20.06 24.13 -1.64
CA TYR A 434 -19.64 25.08 -0.63
C TYR A 434 -20.83 25.93 -0.19
N MET A 435 -21.19 25.88 1.09
CA MET A 435 -22.22 26.74 1.70
C MET A 435 -23.55 26.79 0.91
N GLY A 436 -24.04 25.62 0.48
CA GLY A 436 -25.29 25.49 -0.30
C GLY A 436 -25.17 25.81 -1.79
N LYS A 437 -24.01 26.30 -2.26
CA LYS A 437 -23.69 26.43 -3.68
C LYS A 437 -23.00 25.16 -4.17
N SER A 438 -23.19 24.82 -5.44
CA SER A 438 -22.51 23.71 -6.10
C SER A 438 -21.92 24.15 -7.43
N SER A 439 -20.82 23.53 -7.81
CA SER A 439 -20.27 23.58 -9.16
C SER A 439 -21.23 22.97 -10.19
N PRO A 440 -20.94 23.06 -11.51
CA PRO A 440 -21.71 22.36 -12.53
C PRO A 440 -21.96 20.89 -12.16
N PRO A 441 -23.19 20.37 -12.41
CA PRO A 441 -23.58 19.04 -11.99
C PRO A 441 -22.82 17.97 -12.77
N THR A 442 -22.60 16.83 -12.12
CA THR A 442 -22.05 15.63 -12.78
C THR A 442 -23.00 15.11 -13.85
N ARG A 443 -22.44 14.40 -14.84
CA ARG A 443 -23.20 13.70 -15.87
C ARG A 443 -23.28 12.21 -15.55
N LEU A 444 -24.38 11.60 -16.00
CA LEU A 444 -24.72 10.20 -15.79
C LEU A 444 -23.80 9.24 -16.55
#